data_AF-A0A9P8FCB7-F1
#
_entry.id   AF-A0A9P8FCB7-F1
#
_cell.length_a   1.000
_cell.length_b   1.000
_cell.length_c   1.000
_cell.angle_alpha   90.00
_cell.angle_beta   90.00
_cell.angle_gamma   90.00
#
_symmetry.space_group_name_H-M   'P 1'
#
loop_
_entity.id
_entity.type
_entity.pdbx_description
1 polymer ?
#
loop_
_entity_poly.entity_id
_entity_poly.type
_entity_poly.pdbx_seq_one_letter_code
_entity_poly.pdbx_strand_id
1 'polypeptide(L)'
;MSEGIVEGAQPQQKPAADAKEQKDQKKAQKSQAKQKKEPKVAQGGGKKKMEGAALIGIDVAKEDDLSEWYQQVITKGEMLEFTDVPGCYIYEPGSYGIYERIQDFFNARIRKMGVRNCYFPLFISEANLQREKDHIEGFAAEVAWVTEGGKNKLEKKLAVRPTSETAMYGYFSKKIRSHRDLPLKLNQWNNVVRWEFKHPMPFIRSREFLWQEGHTAHMTEEDAGKEVLQILDY
;
A
#
# COMPACT_ATOMS: atom_id res chain seq x y z
N MET A 1 43.13 27.00 49.78
CA MET A 1 42.68 27.82 50.91
C MET A 1 41.42 28.53 50.41
N SER A 2 40.19 28.33 50.85
CA SER A 2 39.54 27.81 52.06
C SER A 2 38.04 27.58 51.68
N GLU A 3 37.42 26.43 51.97
CA GLU A 3 36.38 26.22 53.01
C GLU A 3 35.53 27.49 53.35
N GLY A 4 34.20 27.51 53.46
CA GLY A 4 33.10 26.52 53.42
C GLY A 4 31.79 27.15 53.96
N ILE A 5 30.66 26.42 53.83
CA ILE A 5 29.41 26.44 54.67
C ILE A 5 28.44 27.66 54.47
N VAL A 6 27.20 27.59 53.93
CA VAL A 6 25.91 26.88 54.19
C VAL A 6 25.05 27.43 55.35
N GLU A 7 23.89 28.03 55.01
CA GLU A 7 22.59 28.08 55.74
C GLU A 7 21.57 28.74 54.76
N GLY A 8 20.30 28.36 54.56
CA GLY A 8 19.36 27.49 55.26
C GLY A 8 18.09 28.26 55.67
N ALA A 9 17.06 28.40 54.81
CA ALA A 9 15.66 28.64 55.21
C ALA A 9 14.64 28.58 54.02
N GLN A 10 13.64 27.68 54.14
CA GLN A 10 12.30 27.72 53.52
C GLN A 10 11.26 27.92 54.66
N PRO A 11 9.93 28.04 54.45
CA PRO A 11 9.11 28.40 53.28
C PRO A 11 8.10 29.55 53.58
N GLN A 12 7.54 30.21 52.55
CA GLN A 12 6.35 31.06 52.71
C GLN A 12 5.15 30.55 51.88
N GLN A 13 4.00 30.51 52.54
CA GLN A 13 2.72 29.91 52.13
C GLN A 13 1.97 30.74 51.06
N LYS A 14 1.18 30.03 50.25
CA LYS A 14 0.13 30.55 49.34
C LYS A 14 -1.00 31.26 50.10
N PRO A 15 -1.73 32.15 49.42
CA PRO A 15 -3.19 32.05 49.42
C PRO A 15 -3.76 31.82 48.01
N ALA A 16 -4.56 30.77 47.88
CA ALA A 16 -5.36 30.46 46.70
C ALA A 16 -6.77 31.02 46.91
N ALA A 17 -7.07 32.20 46.34
CA ALA A 17 -8.43 32.76 46.36
C ALA A 17 -8.61 33.88 45.32
N ASP A 18 -8.35 33.63 44.02
CA ASP A 18 -8.67 34.63 42.96
C ASP A 18 -8.97 34.03 41.57
N ALA A 19 -9.11 32.70 41.47
CA ALA A 19 -9.37 32.04 40.18
C ALA A 19 -10.83 31.54 40.00
N LYS A 20 -11.70 31.78 40.98
CA LYS A 20 -13.09 31.28 40.97
C LYS A 20 -14.13 32.32 40.55
N GLU A 21 -13.85 33.62 40.66
CA GLU A 21 -14.81 34.68 40.29
C GLU A 21 -14.81 35.04 38.79
N GLN A 22 -13.77 34.72 38.03
CA GLN A 22 -13.76 34.96 36.58
C GLN A 22 -14.43 33.85 35.75
N LYS A 23 -14.83 32.73 36.37
CA LYS A 23 -15.45 31.59 35.67
C LYS A 23 -16.99 31.60 35.68
N ASP A 24 -17.60 32.36 36.59
CA ASP A 24 -19.05 32.43 36.72
C ASP A 24 -19.68 33.61 35.95
N GLN A 25 -18.90 34.63 35.57
CA GLN A 25 -19.41 35.76 34.76
C GLN A 25 -19.42 35.49 33.24
N LYS A 26 -18.67 34.50 32.73
CA LYS A 26 -18.73 34.08 31.32
C LYS A 26 -19.81 33.02 31.02
N LYS A 27 -20.42 32.43 32.04
CA LYS A 27 -21.52 31.45 31.89
C LYS A 27 -22.92 32.05 31.92
N ALA A 28 -23.07 33.30 32.35
CA ALA A 28 -24.37 33.99 32.42
C ALA A 28 -24.75 34.81 31.17
N GLN A 29 -23.83 35.01 30.20
CA GLN A 29 -24.09 35.81 28.99
C GLN A 29 -24.27 35.01 27.69
N LYS A 30 -24.32 33.67 27.75
CA LYS A 30 -24.64 32.81 26.58
C LYS A 30 -26.02 32.14 26.63
N SER A 31 -26.83 32.49 27.61
CA SER A 31 -28.17 31.93 27.82
C SER A 31 -29.26 32.98 27.65
N GLN A 32 -29.31 33.68 26.50
CA GLN A 32 -30.49 34.44 26.04
C GLN A 32 -30.31 34.90 24.59
N ALA A 33 -30.32 33.93 23.66
CA ALA A 33 -30.59 34.16 22.24
C ALA A 33 -31.11 32.84 21.63
N LYS A 34 -32.28 32.41 22.12
CA LYS A 34 -33.06 31.30 21.55
C LYS A 34 -34.35 31.93 21.00
N GLN A 35 -34.38 32.27 19.72
CA GLN A 35 -35.64 32.47 19.01
C GLN A 35 -35.49 32.07 17.52
N LYS A 36 -36.23 31.01 17.19
CA LYS A 36 -36.80 30.60 15.90
C LYS A 36 -35.91 30.72 14.65
N LYS A 37 -35.26 29.61 14.30
CA LYS A 37 -35.05 29.23 12.89
C LYS A 37 -35.93 28.03 12.58
N GLU A 38 -36.75 28.19 11.55
CA GLU A 38 -37.59 27.17 10.94
C GLU A 38 -36.76 25.95 10.52
N PRO A 39 -37.34 24.73 10.55
CA PRO A 39 -36.61 23.53 10.19
C PRO A 39 -36.27 23.59 8.70
N LYS A 40 -34.97 23.75 8.40
CA LYS A 40 -34.46 23.39 7.07
C LYS A 40 -34.74 21.92 6.85
N VAL A 41 -35.61 21.63 5.90
CA VAL A 41 -35.84 20.30 5.33
C VAL A 41 -34.47 19.76 4.94
N ALA A 42 -33.97 18.81 5.72
CA ALA A 42 -32.94 17.92 5.23
C ALA A 42 -33.57 17.18 4.05
N GLN A 43 -33.11 17.46 2.82
CA GLN A 43 -33.26 16.52 1.72
C GLN A 43 -32.36 15.32 2.05
N GLY A 44 -32.83 14.50 3.00
CA GLY A 44 -32.49 13.09 3.01
C GLY A 44 -33.17 12.50 1.79
N GLY A 45 -32.41 12.31 0.71
CA GLY A 45 -32.77 11.34 -0.32
C GLY A 45 -32.85 9.99 0.37
N GLY A 46 -34.06 9.64 0.82
CA GLY A 46 -34.32 8.35 1.42
C GLY A 46 -33.92 7.28 0.40
N LYS A 47 -32.90 6.48 0.73
CA LYS A 47 -32.63 5.23 0.04
C LYS A 47 -33.91 4.39 0.12
N LYS A 48 -34.72 4.42 -0.94
CA LYS A 48 -35.67 3.34 -1.20
C LYS A 48 -34.81 2.12 -1.45
N LYS A 49 -34.65 1.26 -0.43
CA LYS A 49 -34.27 -0.13 -0.68
C LYS A 49 -35.29 -0.67 -1.67
N MET A 50 -34.86 -0.95 -2.90
CA MET A 50 -35.70 -1.60 -3.89
C MET A 50 -35.84 -3.06 -3.46
N GLU A 51 -37.04 -3.48 -3.06
CA GLU A 51 -37.31 -4.88 -2.69
C GLU A 51 -37.69 -5.71 -3.93
N GLY A 52 -37.17 -6.94 -4.00
CA GLY A 52 -37.39 -7.88 -5.11
C GLY A 52 -36.23 -7.93 -6.10
N ALA A 53 -36.46 -8.51 -7.29
CA ALA A 53 -35.47 -8.84 -8.34
C ALA A 53 -34.45 -7.74 -8.71
N ALA A 54 -34.66 -6.50 -8.28
CA ALA A 54 -33.71 -5.39 -8.31
C ALA A 54 -32.41 -5.64 -7.52
N LEU A 55 -32.39 -6.53 -6.52
CA LEU A 55 -31.19 -6.86 -5.75
C LEU A 55 -30.10 -7.61 -6.55
N ILE A 56 -30.45 -8.18 -7.70
CA ILE A 56 -29.51 -8.89 -8.59
C ILE A 56 -28.61 -7.88 -9.33
N GLY A 57 -29.14 -6.70 -9.67
CA GLY A 57 -28.42 -5.66 -10.38
C GLY A 57 -27.69 -4.69 -9.45
N ILE A 58 -26.95 -3.75 -10.03
CA ILE A 58 -26.32 -2.64 -9.29
C ILE A 58 -27.41 -1.61 -8.97
N ASP A 59 -27.61 -1.27 -7.70
CA ASP A 59 -28.71 -0.41 -7.23
C ASP A 59 -28.26 0.98 -6.75
N VAL A 60 -26.95 1.25 -6.76
CA VAL A 60 -26.34 2.53 -6.40
C VAL A 60 -25.71 3.17 -7.64
N ALA A 61 -25.98 4.45 -7.88
CA ALA A 61 -25.35 5.20 -8.96
C ALA A 61 -23.90 5.57 -8.59
N LYS A 62 -23.01 5.58 -9.59
CA LYS A 62 -21.57 5.87 -9.40
C LYS A 62 -21.35 7.29 -8.85
N GLU A 63 -22.17 8.24 -9.29
CA GLU A 63 -22.09 9.66 -8.94
C GLU A 63 -22.54 9.92 -7.50
N ASP A 64 -23.39 9.05 -6.95
CA ASP A 64 -23.94 9.18 -5.60
C ASP A 64 -23.00 8.57 -4.53
N ASP A 65 -22.50 7.36 -4.80
CA ASP A 65 -21.57 6.65 -3.90
C ASP A 65 -20.65 5.73 -4.70
N LEU A 66 -19.49 6.28 -5.08
CA LEU A 66 -18.46 5.57 -5.86
C LEU A 66 -17.96 4.30 -5.16
N SER A 67 -17.86 4.31 -3.82
CA SER A 67 -17.31 3.19 -3.06
C SER A 67 -18.26 2.00 -3.08
N GLU A 68 -19.54 2.23 -2.78
CA GLU A 68 -20.57 1.20 -2.80
C GLU A 68 -20.82 0.71 -4.24
N TRP A 69 -20.92 1.62 -5.20
CA TRP A 69 -21.05 1.25 -6.62
C TRP A 69 -19.90 0.33 -7.06
N TYR A 70 -18.65 0.67 -6.71
CA TYR A 70 -17.49 -0.12 -7.09
C TYR A 70 -17.53 -1.52 -6.47
N GLN A 71 -17.89 -1.63 -5.18
CA GLN A 71 -18.05 -2.92 -4.52
C GLN A 71 -19.13 -3.78 -5.18
N GLN A 72 -20.27 -3.19 -5.56
CA GLN A 72 -21.31 -3.92 -6.26
C GLN A 72 -20.89 -4.37 -7.65
N VAL A 73 -20.21 -3.52 -8.42
CA VAL A 73 -19.73 -3.88 -9.77
C VAL A 73 -18.80 -5.08 -9.72
N ILE A 74 -17.83 -5.08 -8.81
CA ILE A 74 -16.80 -6.13 -8.77
C ILE A 74 -17.29 -7.44 -8.17
N THR A 75 -18.28 -7.40 -7.25
CA THR A 75 -18.86 -8.61 -6.65
C THR A 75 -19.98 -9.18 -7.50
N LYS A 76 -20.99 -8.36 -7.85
CA LYS A 76 -22.12 -8.81 -8.69
C LYS A 76 -21.71 -9.10 -10.13
N GLY A 77 -20.59 -8.54 -10.57
CA GLY A 77 -19.97 -8.84 -11.86
C GLY A 77 -19.03 -10.05 -11.85
N GLU A 78 -18.96 -10.81 -10.76
CA GLU A 78 -18.12 -12.02 -10.63
C GLU A 78 -16.65 -11.74 -11.01
N MET A 79 -16.12 -10.59 -10.57
CA MET A 79 -14.73 -10.20 -10.85
C MET A 79 -13.78 -10.65 -9.75
N LEU A 80 -14.23 -10.67 -8.49
CA LEU A 80 -13.43 -11.14 -7.37
C LEU A 80 -14.30 -11.66 -6.22
N GLU A 81 -13.69 -12.46 -5.36
CA GLU A 81 -14.27 -12.88 -4.09
C GLU A 81 -13.38 -12.44 -2.91
N PHE A 82 -14.01 -12.03 -1.81
CA PHE A 82 -13.30 -11.59 -0.62
C PHE A 82 -12.77 -12.79 0.17
N THR A 83 -11.54 -12.69 0.69
CA THR A 83 -10.98 -13.69 1.60
C THR A 83 -11.10 -13.27 3.06
N ASP A 84 -10.79 -14.19 3.97
CA ASP A 84 -10.65 -13.91 5.40
C ASP A 84 -9.38 -13.11 5.74
N VAL A 85 -8.46 -12.92 4.78
CA VAL A 85 -7.26 -12.09 4.91
C VAL A 85 -7.52 -10.71 4.29
N PRO A 86 -7.60 -9.63 5.09
CA PRO A 86 -7.89 -8.30 4.55
C PRO A 86 -6.83 -7.86 3.54
N GLY A 87 -7.29 -7.37 2.38
CA GLY A 87 -6.42 -6.94 1.29
C GLY A 87 -5.91 -8.07 0.39
N CYS A 88 -6.33 -9.32 0.61
CA CYS A 88 -6.12 -10.45 -0.29
C CYS A 88 -7.46 -10.89 -0.87
N TYR A 89 -7.49 -11.14 -2.18
CA TYR A 89 -8.71 -11.37 -2.94
C TYR A 89 -8.52 -12.53 -3.91
N ILE A 90 -9.57 -13.31 -4.15
CA ILE A 90 -9.59 -14.32 -5.21
C ILE A 90 -9.95 -13.61 -6.51
N TYR A 91 -9.18 -13.84 -7.57
CA TYR A 91 -9.50 -13.30 -8.89
C TYR A 91 -10.35 -14.34 -9.61
N GLU A 92 -11.61 -14.02 -9.84
CA GLU A 92 -12.54 -14.88 -10.57
C GLU A 92 -12.14 -15.00 -12.06
N PRO A 93 -12.60 -16.03 -12.79
CA PRO A 93 -12.20 -16.27 -14.18
C PRO A 93 -12.35 -15.05 -15.10
N GLY A 94 -13.40 -14.23 -14.91
CA GLY A 94 -13.63 -13.03 -15.70
C GLY A 94 -12.53 -11.98 -15.55
N SER A 95 -12.09 -11.71 -14.31
CA SER A 95 -11.03 -10.73 -14.06
C SER A 95 -9.65 -11.30 -14.37
N TYR A 96 -9.41 -12.59 -14.10
CA TYR A 96 -8.15 -13.24 -14.44
C TYR A 96 -7.96 -13.31 -15.96
N GLY A 97 -9.02 -13.54 -16.74
CA GLY A 97 -8.96 -13.47 -18.20
C GLY A 97 -8.54 -12.10 -18.74
N ILE A 98 -8.90 -11.00 -18.06
CA ILE A 98 -8.38 -9.66 -18.39
C ILE A 98 -6.88 -9.58 -18.13
N TYR A 99 -6.41 -10.13 -17.00
CA TYR A 99 -4.99 -10.19 -16.68
C TYR A 99 -4.20 -11.02 -17.71
N GLU A 100 -4.71 -12.17 -18.14
CA GLU A 100 -4.10 -12.97 -19.22
C GLU A 100 -3.99 -12.17 -20.53
N ARG A 101 -5.03 -11.40 -20.87
CA ARG A 101 -5.02 -10.56 -22.08
C ARG A 101 -3.95 -9.45 -22.00
N ILE A 102 -3.79 -8.82 -20.84
CA ILE A 102 -2.72 -7.84 -20.59
C ILE A 102 -1.36 -8.53 -20.71
N GLN A 103 -1.21 -9.71 -20.11
CA GLN A 103 0.01 -10.48 -20.14
C GLN A 103 0.43 -10.86 -21.57
N ASP A 104 -0.49 -11.34 -22.39
CA ASP A 104 -0.24 -11.66 -23.81
C ASP A 104 0.19 -10.44 -24.60
N PHE A 105 -0.55 -9.33 -24.47
CA PHE A 105 -0.26 -8.08 -25.15
C PHE A 105 1.15 -7.56 -24.82
N PHE A 106 1.49 -7.56 -23.53
CA PHE A 106 2.75 -7.02 -23.04
C PHE A 106 3.93 -7.96 -23.36
N ASN A 107 3.75 -9.28 -23.19
CA ASN A 107 4.75 -10.28 -23.56
C ASN A 107 5.13 -10.20 -25.05
N ALA A 108 4.15 -10.04 -25.94
CA ALA A 108 4.42 -9.92 -27.38
C ALA A 108 5.31 -8.71 -27.72
N ARG A 109 5.22 -7.62 -26.95
CA ARG A 109 5.99 -6.39 -27.13
C ARG A 109 7.40 -6.49 -26.57
N ILE A 110 7.53 -6.88 -25.29
CA ILE A 110 8.84 -6.96 -24.64
C ILE A 110 9.72 -8.03 -25.28
N ARG A 111 9.14 -9.11 -25.83
CA ARG A 111 9.88 -10.12 -26.60
C ARG A 111 10.51 -9.53 -27.87
N LYS A 112 9.82 -8.62 -28.56
CA LYS A 112 10.39 -7.91 -29.73
C LYS A 112 11.56 -7.00 -29.35
N MET A 113 11.62 -6.54 -28.10
CA MET A 113 12.74 -5.75 -27.55
C MET A 113 13.91 -6.62 -27.06
N GLY A 114 13.82 -7.95 -27.20
CA GLY A 114 14.82 -8.89 -26.71
C GLY A 114 14.72 -9.19 -25.20
N VAL A 115 13.66 -8.74 -24.53
CA VAL A 115 13.42 -9.06 -23.11
C VAL A 115 13.03 -10.54 -22.99
N ARG A 116 13.62 -11.23 -22.02
CA ARG A 116 13.34 -12.65 -21.77
C ARG A 116 12.66 -12.83 -20.43
N ASN A 117 11.56 -13.59 -20.43
CA ASN A 117 10.91 -13.98 -19.20
C ASN A 117 11.79 -14.94 -18.39
N CYS A 118 11.76 -14.76 -17.07
CA CYS A 118 12.43 -15.58 -16.06
C CYS A 118 11.54 -15.64 -14.81
N TYR A 119 12.02 -16.34 -13.78
CA TYR A 119 11.35 -16.38 -12.49
C TYR A 119 12.39 -16.43 -11.38
N PHE A 120 12.34 -15.45 -10.48
CA PHE A 120 13.10 -15.44 -9.24
C PHE A 120 12.23 -15.94 -8.07
N PRO A 121 12.82 -16.64 -7.09
CA PRO A 121 12.09 -17.13 -5.93
C PRO A 121 11.35 -16.02 -5.16
N LEU A 122 10.20 -16.38 -4.58
CA LEU A 122 9.37 -15.49 -3.75
C LEU A 122 10.10 -14.98 -2.50
N PHE A 123 10.97 -15.82 -1.92
CA PHE A 123 11.62 -15.54 -0.65
C PHE A 123 12.97 -14.87 -0.83
N ILE A 124 13.20 -13.81 -0.06
CA ILE A 124 14.45 -13.05 -0.01
C ILE A 124 15.04 -13.19 1.39
N SER A 125 16.32 -13.56 1.50
CA SER A 125 16.95 -13.62 2.83
C SER A 125 17.08 -12.23 3.43
N GLU A 126 16.96 -12.11 4.76
CA GLU A 126 17.13 -10.83 5.46
C GLU A 126 18.44 -10.14 5.08
N ALA A 127 19.54 -10.90 5.04
CA ALA A 127 20.85 -10.36 4.68
C ALA A 127 20.90 -9.81 3.25
N ASN A 128 20.16 -10.40 2.32
CA ASN A 128 20.13 -9.92 0.94
C ASN A 128 19.25 -8.68 0.81
N LEU A 129 18.11 -8.65 1.52
CA LEU A 129 17.27 -7.48 1.59
C LEU A 129 18.10 -6.31 2.15
N GLN A 130 18.70 -6.45 3.34
CA GLN A 130 19.49 -5.41 4.00
C GLN A 130 20.74 -4.89 3.26
N ARG A 131 21.11 -5.42 2.09
CA ARG A 131 22.19 -4.83 1.28
C ARG A 131 21.78 -3.52 0.63
N GLU A 132 20.50 -3.38 0.29
CA GLU A 132 19.94 -2.20 -0.36
C GLU A 132 19.08 -1.41 0.63
N LYS A 133 19.64 -1.10 1.82
CA LYS A 133 18.92 -0.44 2.92
C LYS A 133 18.23 0.85 2.48
N ASP A 134 18.92 1.67 1.69
CA ASP A 134 18.40 2.95 1.20
C ASP A 134 17.16 2.76 0.32
N HIS A 135 17.09 1.68 -0.45
CA HIS A 135 15.88 1.30 -1.20
C HIS A 135 14.78 0.73 -0.31
N ILE A 136 15.13 0.12 0.82
CA ILE A 136 14.20 -0.52 1.74
C ILE A 136 13.61 0.44 2.77
N GLU A 137 14.22 1.58 3.06
CA GLU A 137 13.65 2.54 4.03
C GLU A 137 12.20 2.91 3.69
N GLY A 138 11.84 2.98 2.41
CA GLY A 138 10.46 3.20 1.95
C GLY A 138 9.53 1.98 2.07
N PHE A 139 10.07 0.76 2.11
CA PHE A 139 9.29 -0.50 2.13
C PHE A 139 9.37 -1.24 3.46
N ALA A 140 10.24 -0.84 4.40
CA ALA A 140 10.56 -1.58 5.61
C ALA A 140 9.33 -1.91 6.46
N ALA A 141 8.36 -0.98 6.51
CA ALA A 141 7.09 -1.16 7.21
C ALA A 141 6.14 -2.16 6.52
N GLU A 142 6.28 -2.37 5.21
CA GLU A 142 5.38 -3.18 4.39
C GLU A 142 5.93 -4.60 4.13
N VAL A 143 7.11 -4.96 4.65
CA VAL A 143 7.70 -6.29 4.41
C VAL A 143 7.04 -7.35 5.29
N ALA A 144 6.41 -8.35 4.66
CA ALA A 144 5.97 -9.56 5.34
C ALA A 144 7.14 -10.51 5.58
N TRP A 145 7.25 -11.04 6.81
CA TRP A 145 8.33 -11.93 7.22
C TRP A 145 7.83 -13.34 7.54
N VAL A 146 8.53 -14.33 7.02
CA VAL A 146 8.40 -15.74 7.43
C VAL A 146 9.47 -16.03 8.46
N THR A 147 9.06 -16.34 9.68
CA THR A 147 9.94 -16.64 10.83
C THR A 147 9.89 -18.10 11.25
N GLU A 148 8.92 -18.86 10.77
CA GLU A 148 8.66 -20.24 11.16
C GLU A 148 8.38 -21.11 9.91
N GLY A 149 8.90 -22.33 9.93
CA GLY A 149 8.63 -23.36 8.94
C GLY A 149 8.05 -24.59 9.64
N GLY A 150 6.74 -24.82 9.45
CA GLY A 150 6.02 -25.82 10.24
C GLY A 150 5.99 -25.42 11.72
N LYS A 151 6.56 -26.25 12.60
CA LYS A 151 6.66 -25.97 14.04
C LYS A 151 8.03 -25.42 14.48
N ASN A 152 8.96 -25.25 13.54
CA ASN A 152 10.33 -24.87 13.84
C ASN A 152 10.55 -23.40 13.51
N LYS A 153 11.18 -22.67 14.44
CA LYS A 153 11.66 -21.32 14.19
C LYS A 153 12.84 -21.37 13.22
N LEU A 154 12.80 -20.54 12.19
CA LEU A 154 13.90 -20.41 11.24
C LEU A 154 15.10 -19.73 11.90
N GLU A 155 16.31 -20.20 11.59
CA GLU A 155 17.55 -19.55 12.04
C GLU A 155 17.64 -18.11 11.53
N LYS A 156 17.19 -17.89 10.29
CA LYS A 156 17.12 -16.58 9.64
C LYS A 156 15.72 -16.39 9.07
N LYS A 157 15.10 -15.26 9.39
CA LYS A 157 13.82 -14.89 8.80
C LYS A 157 13.97 -14.64 7.30
N LEU A 158 12.92 -14.97 6.55
CA LEU A 158 12.83 -14.76 5.11
C LEU A 158 11.77 -13.69 4.85
N ALA A 159 12.09 -12.70 4.03
CA ALA A 159 11.11 -11.76 3.53
C ALA A 159 10.32 -12.39 2.38
N VAL A 160 9.02 -12.18 2.36
CA VAL A 160 8.21 -12.34 1.14
C VAL A 160 8.48 -11.11 0.27
N ARG A 161 8.78 -11.29 -1.03
CA ARG A 161 9.19 -10.17 -1.89
C ARG A 161 8.14 -9.03 -1.89
N PRO A 162 8.52 -7.78 -1.53
CA PRO A 162 7.73 -6.59 -1.85
C PRO A 162 8.05 -6.07 -3.27
N THR A 163 9.23 -6.44 -3.76
CA THR A 163 9.83 -6.18 -5.07
C THR A 163 11.11 -7.05 -5.20
N SER A 164 11.63 -7.29 -6.41
CA SER A 164 12.69 -8.29 -6.63
C SER A 164 14.11 -7.75 -6.88
N GLU A 165 14.38 -6.45 -6.79
CA GLU A 165 15.70 -5.84 -7.02
C GLU A 165 16.80 -6.56 -6.23
N THR A 166 16.60 -6.69 -4.91
CA THR A 166 17.58 -7.34 -4.03
C THR A 166 17.77 -8.82 -4.38
N ALA A 167 16.73 -9.52 -4.83
CA ALA A 167 16.81 -10.91 -5.29
C ALA A 167 17.53 -11.04 -6.65
N MET A 168 17.33 -10.08 -7.55
CA MET A 168 17.80 -10.13 -8.94
C MET A 168 19.22 -9.61 -9.10
N TYR A 169 19.61 -8.53 -8.41
CA TYR A 169 20.86 -7.82 -8.71
C TYR A 169 22.10 -8.61 -8.29
N GLY A 170 21.99 -9.46 -7.26
CA GLY A 170 23.03 -10.45 -6.94
C GLY A 170 23.25 -11.49 -8.07
N TYR A 171 22.24 -11.78 -8.88
CA TYR A 171 22.37 -12.61 -10.08
C TYR A 171 22.91 -11.81 -11.27
N PHE A 172 22.45 -10.57 -11.48
CA PHE A 172 22.95 -9.69 -12.56
C PHE A 172 24.46 -9.47 -12.43
N SER A 173 24.93 -9.16 -11.22
CA SER A 173 26.36 -9.01 -10.92
C SER A 173 27.19 -10.25 -11.24
N LYS A 174 26.60 -11.45 -11.13
CA LYS A 174 27.28 -12.71 -11.49
C LYS A 174 27.29 -12.96 -12.99
N LYS A 175 26.28 -12.50 -13.72
CA LYS A 175 26.10 -12.74 -15.16
C LYS A 175 26.80 -11.71 -16.03
N ILE A 176 26.88 -10.45 -15.61
CA ILE A 176 27.52 -9.38 -16.37
C ILE A 176 28.99 -9.34 -15.96
N ARG A 177 29.88 -9.82 -16.83
CA ARG A 177 31.34 -9.86 -16.61
C ARG A 177 32.11 -9.04 -17.64
N SER A 178 31.49 -8.74 -18.78
CA SER A 178 32.04 -7.93 -19.85
C SER A 178 30.94 -7.07 -20.49
N HIS A 179 31.33 -6.02 -21.22
CA HIS A 179 30.42 -5.22 -22.04
C HIS A 179 29.62 -6.07 -23.05
N ARG A 180 30.16 -7.24 -23.44
CA ARG A 180 29.50 -8.19 -24.35
C ARG A 180 28.28 -8.89 -23.74
N ASP A 181 28.15 -8.88 -22.42
CA ASP A 181 27.01 -9.48 -21.72
C ASP A 181 25.82 -8.50 -21.63
N LEU A 182 26.01 -7.25 -22.08
CA LEU A 182 25.02 -6.20 -22.11
C LEU A 182 24.42 -6.04 -23.53
N PRO A 183 23.14 -5.65 -23.64
CA PRO A 183 22.20 -5.44 -22.55
C PRO A 183 21.65 -6.77 -21.99
N LEU A 184 21.57 -6.87 -20.66
CA LEU A 184 20.85 -7.97 -20.00
C LEU A 184 19.42 -7.51 -19.72
N LYS A 185 18.43 -8.15 -20.34
CA LYS A 185 17.02 -7.75 -20.23
C LYS A 185 16.15 -8.91 -19.75
N LEU A 186 15.63 -8.81 -18.52
CA LEU A 186 14.81 -9.85 -17.91
C LEU A 186 13.48 -9.29 -17.44
N ASN A 187 12.43 -10.11 -17.57
CA ASN A 187 11.09 -9.83 -17.06
C ASN A 187 10.61 -11.02 -16.23
N GLN A 188 9.76 -10.79 -15.24
CA GLN A 188 9.03 -11.85 -14.57
C GLN A 188 7.60 -11.44 -14.28
N TRP A 189 6.67 -12.38 -14.47
CA TRP A 189 5.28 -12.27 -14.02
C TRP A 189 5.15 -13.02 -12.71
N ASN A 190 4.66 -12.36 -11.66
CA ASN A 190 4.55 -12.97 -10.34
C ASN A 190 3.54 -12.23 -9.45
N ASN A 191 3.37 -12.75 -8.24
CA ASN A 191 2.74 -12.04 -7.14
C ASN A 191 3.79 -11.37 -6.23
N VAL A 192 3.39 -10.24 -5.65
CA VAL A 192 4.13 -9.56 -4.59
C VAL A 192 3.24 -9.30 -3.39
N VAL A 193 3.90 -9.19 -2.23
CA VAL A 193 3.23 -8.88 -0.97
C VAL A 193 3.78 -7.57 -0.41
N ARG A 194 2.89 -6.59 -0.27
CA ARG A 194 3.13 -5.32 0.43
C ARG A 194 2.12 -5.19 1.54
N TRP A 195 2.58 -5.31 2.78
CA TRP A 195 1.75 -5.29 3.98
C TRP A 195 1.32 -3.86 4.36
N GLU A 196 0.66 -3.18 3.42
CA GLU A 196 0.14 -1.82 3.58
C GLU A 196 -0.96 -1.78 4.65
N PHE A 197 -0.94 -0.70 5.44
CA PHE A 197 -1.83 -0.46 6.58
C PHE A 197 -3.02 0.44 6.21
N LYS A 198 -2.95 1.14 5.08
CA LYS A 198 -4.08 1.91 4.55
C LYS A 198 -5.24 1.00 4.15
N HIS A 199 -6.43 1.60 4.05
CA HIS A 199 -7.63 0.91 3.61
C HIS A 199 -7.41 0.25 2.23
N PRO A 200 -7.59 -1.08 2.10
CA PRO A 200 -7.40 -1.78 0.84
C PRO A 200 -8.61 -1.54 -0.07
N MET A 201 -8.35 -1.49 -1.38
CA MET A 201 -9.36 -1.31 -2.42
C MET A 201 -9.05 -2.33 -3.52
N PRO A 202 -9.94 -3.32 -3.79
CA PRO A 202 -9.62 -4.39 -4.73
C PRO A 202 -9.14 -3.87 -6.09
N PHE A 203 -8.17 -4.57 -6.68
CA PHE A 203 -7.40 -4.19 -7.89
C PHE A 203 -6.54 -2.92 -7.79
N ILE A 204 -6.96 -1.90 -7.03
CA ILE A 204 -6.26 -0.61 -6.95
C ILE A 204 -5.18 -0.59 -5.85
N ARG A 205 -5.50 -1.18 -4.70
CA ARG A 205 -4.61 -1.29 -3.54
C ARG A 205 -4.91 -2.58 -2.78
N SER A 206 -4.14 -3.61 -3.07
CA SER A 206 -4.22 -4.93 -2.41
C SER A 206 -2.89 -5.22 -1.70
N ARG A 207 -2.91 -6.08 -0.68
CA ARG A 207 -1.70 -6.51 0.00
C ARG A 207 -0.94 -7.54 -0.81
N GLU A 208 -1.66 -8.45 -1.44
CA GLU A 208 -1.14 -9.32 -2.49
C GLU A 208 -1.71 -8.88 -3.84
N PHE A 209 -0.86 -8.77 -4.85
CA PHE A 209 -1.29 -8.48 -6.21
C PHE A 209 -0.36 -9.10 -7.25
N LEU A 210 -0.93 -9.39 -8.41
CA LEU A 210 -0.22 -9.87 -9.58
C LEU A 210 0.37 -8.70 -10.35
N TRP A 211 1.58 -8.87 -10.85
CA TRP A 211 2.24 -7.86 -11.66
C TRP A 211 3.25 -8.46 -12.64
N GLN A 212 3.81 -7.58 -13.46
CA GLN A 212 5.10 -7.79 -14.10
C GLN A 212 6.13 -6.86 -13.47
N GLU A 213 7.37 -7.34 -13.40
CA GLU A 213 8.52 -6.47 -13.17
C GLU A 213 9.63 -6.80 -14.19
N GLY A 214 10.04 -5.78 -14.92
CA GLY A 214 11.14 -5.81 -15.89
C GLY A 214 12.38 -5.15 -15.31
N HIS A 215 13.51 -5.86 -15.32
CA HIS A 215 14.81 -5.33 -14.88
C HIS A 215 15.82 -5.50 -16.01
N THR A 216 16.44 -4.39 -16.39
CA THR A 216 17.42 -4.37 -17.46
C THR A 216 18.70 -3.65 -17.04
N ALA A 217 19.82 -4.07 -17.62
CA ALA A 217 21.12 -3.45 -17.44
C ALA A 217 21.71 -3.13 -18.81
N HIS A 218 22.19 -1.90 -18.97
CA HIS A 218 22.65 -1.34 -20.23
C HIS A 218 24.08 -0.81 -20.11
N MET A 219 24.77 -0.67 -21.25
CA MET A 219 26.13 -0.12 -21.27
C MET A 219 26.14 1.39 -21.09
N THR A 220 25.10 2.09 -21.56
CA THR A 220 24.99 3.55 -21.52
C THR A 220 23.65 3.98 -20.93
N GLU A 221 23.64 5.18 -20.35
CA GLU A 221 22.42 5.81 -19.83
C GLU A 221 21.43 6.13 -20.95
N GLU A 222 21.92 6.51 -22.13
CA GLU A 222 21.09 6.80 -23.30
C GLU A 222 20.27 5.57 -23.73
N ASP A 223 20.89 4.40 -23.79
CA ASP A 223 20.22 3.15 -24.15
C ASP A 223 19.19 2.74 -23.08
N ALA A 224 19.52 2.93 -21.80
CA ALA A 224 18.58 2.71 -20.70
C ALA A 224 17.37 3.67 -20.79
N GLY A 225 17.63 4.96 -21.04
CA GLY A 225 16.59 5.99 -21.17
C GLY A 225 15.64 5.73 -22.34
N LYS A 226 16.16 5.30 -23.49
CA LYS A 226 15.34 4.89 -24.64
C LYS A 226 14.40 3.74 -24.26
N GLU A 227 14.92 2.74 -23.55
CA GLU A 227 14.11 1.60 -23.13
C GLU A 227 13.03 1.98 -22.11
N VAL A 228 13.35 2.85 -21.15
CA VAL A 228 12.38 3.38 -20.18
C VAL A 228 11.20 4.04 -20.89
N LEU A 229 11.47 4.93 -21.86
CA LEU A 229 10.41 5.61 -22.62
C LEU A 229 9.63 4.64 -23.51
N GLN A 230 10.30 3.65 -24.10
CA GLN A 230 9.64 2.64 -24.91
C GLN A 230 8.70 1.75 -24.11
N ILE A 231 9.07 1.35 -22.89
CA ILE A 231 8.19 0.58 -21.99
C ILE A 231 7.02 1.44 -21.52
N LEU A 232 7.24 2.73 -21.26
CA LEU A 232 6.19 3.66 -20.82
C LEU A 232 5.12 3.91 -21.90
N ASP A 233 5.51 3.88 -23.17
CA ASP A 233 4.59 4.07 -24.32
C ASP A 233 3.71 2.83 -24.60
N TYR A 234 4.12 1.65 -24.13
CA TYR A 234 3.40 0.40 -24.34
C TYR A 234 2.22 0.22 -23.39
#